data_AF-M0PIJ8-F1
#
_entry.id   AF-M0PIJ8-F1
#
_cell.length_a   1.000
_cell.length_b   1.000
_cell.length_c   1.000
_cell.angle_alpha   90.00
_cell.angle_beta   90.00
_cell.angle_gamma   90.00
#
_symmetry.space_group_name_H-M   'P 1'
#
loop_
_entity.id
_entity.type
_entity.pdbx_description
1 polymer ?
#
loop_
_entity_poly.entity_id
_entity_poly.type
_entity_poly.pdbx_seq_one_letter_code
_entity_poly.pdbx_strand_id
1 'polypeptide(L)'
;MSREDDGDGDTRSRANRTRSAAADDDERQWRFAVDDVGPDGIVEDTGTPETEPIEPGSIDAEHAAFVVLGVVLTVVVLLFGF
;
A
#
# COMPACT_ATOMS: atom_id res chain seq x y z
N MET A 1 -32.73 9.25 41.85
CA MET A 1 -31.98 8.41 40.89
C MET A 1 -31.73 9.26 39.67
N SER A 2 -30.53 9.84 39.57
CA SER A 2 -30.03 10.49 38.36
C SER A 2 -28.64 9.88 38.15
N ARG A 3 -28.44 9.24 37.00
CA ARG A 3 -27.13 8.78 36.52
C ARG A 3 -26.68 9.85 35.53
N GLU A 4 -25.71 10.66 35.91
CA GLU A 4 -24.86 11.36 34.96
C GLU A 4 -23.99 10.32 34.24
N ASP A 5 -24.29 10.12 32.96
CA ASP A 5 -23.51 9.33 32.00
C ASP A 5 -22.92 10.33 31.00
N ASP A 6 -21.75 10.86 31.33
CA ASP A 6 -20.97 11.77 30.48
C ASP A 6 -19.57 11.17 30.31
N GLY A 7 -19.46 10.22 29.37
CA GLY A 7 -18.26 9.38 29.26
C GLY A 7 -17.83 8.99 27.85
N ASP A 8 -18.34 9.60 26.77
CA ASP A 8 -17.88 9.23 25.41
C ASP A 8 -17.91 10.43 24.45
N GLY A 9 -16.78 11.15 24.36
CA GLY A 9 -16.63 12.24 23.39
C GLY A 9 -15.20 12.72 23.18
N ASP A 10 -14.37 12.68 24.22
CA ASP A 10 -13.01 13.25 24.18
C ASP A 10 -11.99 12.33 23.46
N THR A 11 -12.20 11.01 23.49
CA THR A 11 -11.27 10.03 22.91
C THR A 11 -11.13 10.16 21.39
N ARG A 12 -12.20 10.51 20.69
CA ARG A 12 -12.20 10.66 19.23
C ARG A 12 -11.49 11.93 18.77
N SER A 13 -11.55 13.00 19.56
CA SER A 13 -10.88 14.29 19.27
C SER A 13 -9.35 14.23 19.44
N ARG A 14 -8.84 13.24 20.19
CA ARG A 14 -7.39 13.08 20.40
C ARG A 14 -6.70 12.38 19.22
N ALA A 15 -7.39 11.52 18.49
CA ALA A 15 -6.82 10.76 17.37
C ALA A 15 -6.52 11.64 16.14
N ASN A 16 -7.24 12.75 15.95
CA ASN A 16 -7.05 13.69 14.83
C ASN A 16 -6.13 14.87 15.16
N ARG A 17 -5.52 14.91 16.36
CA ARG A 17 -4.53 15.93 16.70
C ARG A 17 -3.15 15.45 16.26
N THR A 18 -2.80 15.73 15.02
CA THR A 18 -1.41 15.76 14.58
C THR A 18 -0.67 16.74 15.49
N ARG A 19 0.17 16.18 16.36
CA ARG A 19 1.02 16.94 17.26
C ARG A 19 1.97 17.74 16.37
N SER A 20 1.76 19.05 16.29
CA SER A 20 2.74 20.00 15.75
C SER A 20 4.03 19.92 16.59
N ALA A 21 4.89 18.98 16.25
CA ALA A 21 6.27 18.82 16.68
C ALA A 21 6.98 18.39 15.40
N ALA A 22 7.61 19.28 14.62
CA ALA A 22 8.86 19.96 14.96
C ALA A 22 9.81 19.00 15.70
N ALA A 23 10.74 18.44 14.92
CA ALA A 23 11.84 17.52 15.25
C ALA A 23 11.56 16.03 14.99
N ASP A 24 12.47 15.46 14.19
CA ASP A 24 12.65 14.03 13.85
C ASP A 24 11.80 13.46 12.72
N ASP A 25 11.74 14.19 11.61
CA ASP A 25 11.27 13.66 10.33
C ASP A 25 12.46 13.68 9.35
N ASP A 26 13.45 12.81 9.56
CA ASP A 26 14.57 12.62 8.62
C ASP A 26 14.86 11.13 8.33
N GLU A 27 14.08 10.19 8.86
CA GLU A 27 14.51 8.78 8.85
C GLU A 27 13.75 7.84 7.93
N ARG A 28 12.49 8.11 7.53
CA ARG A 28 11.81 7.50 6.35
C ARG A 28 10.50 8.23 6.08
N GLN A 29 10.60 9.50 5.66
CA GLN A 29 9.43 10.16 5.08
C GLN A 29 9.10 9.46 3.77
N TRP A 30 7.87 8.97 3.69
CA TRP A 30 7.27 8.70 2.40
C TRP A 30 7.46 9.93 1.51
N ARG A 31 7.75 9.71 0.22
CA ARG A 31 8.13 10.80 -0.70
C ARG A 31 7.12 11.95 -0.78
N PHE A 32 5.90 11.77 -0.30
CA PHE A 32 4.84 12.76 -0.27
C PHE A 32 4.14 12.73 1.10
N ALA A 33 3.85 13.89 1.67
CA ALA A 33 3.00 13.99 2.85
C ALA A 33 1.52 13.80 2.45
N VAL A 34 0.67 13.45 3.42
CA VAL A 34 -0.77 13.23 3.17
C VAL A 34 -1.47 14.49 2.66
N ASP A 35 -1.00 15.66 3.08
CA ASP A 35 -1.53 16.97 2.67
C ASP A 35 -1.08 17.37 1.25
N ASP A 36 -0.03 16.74 0.71
CA ASP A 36 0.48 16.99 -0.65
C ASP A 36 -0.31 16.23 -1.73
N VAL A 37 -1.09 15.22 -1.32
CA VAL A 37 -1.90 14.34 -2.18
C VAL A 37 -3.40 14.61 -1.99
N GLY A 38 -3.83 15.84 -2.27
CA GLY A 38 -5.24 16.27 -2.27
C GLY A 38 -5.93 16.15 -3.65
N PRO A 39 -7.23 16.48 -3.76
CA PRO A 39 -7.92 16.55 -5.05
C PRO A 39 -7.32 17.58 -6.02
N ASP A 40 -6.64 18.60 -5.48
CA ASP A 40 -5.79 19.56 -6.20
C ASP A 40 -4.28 19.35 -5.88
N GLY A 41 -3.90 18.16 -5.41
CA GLY A 41 -2.51 17.81 -5.03
C GLY A 41 -1.53 17.87 -6.20
N ILE A 42 -0.26 17.46 -6.01
CA ILE A 42 0.73 17.46 -7.10
C ILE A 42 0.22 16.61 -8.28
N VAL A 43 -0.31 17.28 -9.31
CA VAL A 43 -0.82 16.69 -10.56
C VAL A 43 0.25 16.61 -11.64
N GLU A 44 1.47 17.05 -11.34
CA GLU A 44 2.60 16.80 -12.22
C GLU A 44 2.85 15.29 -12.23
N ASP A 45 2.39 14.64 -13.31
CA ASP A 45 2.58 13.23 -13.59
C ASP A 45 4.07 12.96 -13.85
N THR A 46 4.85 12.93 -12.77
CA THR A 46 6.28 12.63 -12.77
C THR A 46 6.55 11.13 -12.61
N GLY A 47 5.48 10.33 -12.51
CA GLY A 47 5.53 8.90 -12.21
C GLY A 47 5.00 8.00 -13.33
N THR A 48 4.05 8.46 -14.13
CA THR A 48 3.47 7.67 -15.22
C THR A 48 4.04 8.17 -16.54
N PRO A 49 4.75 7.34 -17.32
CA PRO A 49 5.09 7.70 -18.68
C PRO A 49 3.78 7.91 -19.48
N GLU A 50 3.54 9.13 -19.97
CA GLU A 50 2.35 9.54 -20.72
C GLU A 50 2.04 8.69 -21.96
N THR A 51 3.02 7.91 -22.45
CA THR A 51 2.95 7.28 -23.78
C THR A 51 3.39 5.82 -23.85
N GLU A 52 3.92 5.22 -22.79
CA GLU A 52 4.46 3.87 -22.86
C GLU A 52 3.66 2.93 -21.96
N PRO A 53 2.96 1.92 -22.51
CA PRO A 53 2.45 0.82 -21.71
C PRO A 53 3.60 0.28 -20.86
N ILE A 54 3.35 0.04 -19.58
CA ILE A 54 4.34 -0.54 -18.69
C ILE A 54 4.57 -1.98 -19.16
N GLU A 55 5.50 -2.17 -20.09
CA GLU A 55 5.80 -3.49 -20.62
C GLU A 55 6.31 -4.35 -19.47
N PRO A 56 5.76 -5.56 -19.28
CA PRO A 56 6.33 -6.48 -18.32
C PRO A 56 7.78 -6.72 -18.73
N GLY A 57 8.71 -6.50 -17.80
CA GLY A 57 10.12 -6.78 -18.04
C GLY A 57 10.32 -8.23 -18.48
N SER A 58 11.43 -8.48 -19.18
CA SER A 58 11.81 -9.84 -19.56
C SER A 58 11.91 -10.73 -18.32
N ILE A 59 11.30 -11.90 -18.37
CA ILE A 59 11.42 -12.91 -17.31
C ILE A 59 12.79 -13.60 -17.40
N ASP A 60 13.52 -13.70 -16.29
CA ASP A 60 14.72 -14.54 -16.26
C ASP A 60 14.36 -16.03 -16.36
N ALA A 61 15.30 -16.82 -16.87
CA ALA A 61 15.10 -18.25 -17.09
C ALA A 61 14.81 -19.00 -15.77
N GLU A 62 15.45 -18.60 -14.66
CA GLU A 62 15.24 -19.16 -13.34
C GLU A 62 13.80 -18.97 -12.85
N HIS A 63 13.26 -17.75 -13.00
CA HIS A 63 11.89 -17.41 -12.61
C HIS A 63 10.88 -18.19 -13.46
N ALA A 64 11.11 -18.29 -14.77
CA ALA A 64 10.27 -19.08 -15.67
C ALA A 64 10.25 -20.57 -15.28
N ALA A 65 11.38 -21.13 -14.85
CA ALA A 65 11.47 -22.52 -14.41
C ALA A 65 10.58 -22.81 -13.19
N PHE A 66 10.47 -21.88 -12.23
CA PHE A 66 9.58 -22.05 -11.07
C PHE A 66 8.10 -22.07 -11.47
N VAL A 67 7.69 -21.23 -12.43
CA VAL A 67 6.31 -21.23 -12.94
C VAL A 67 5.99 -22.55 -13.63
N VAL A 68 6.89 -23.02 -14.52
CA VAL A 68 6.73 -24.31 -15.20
C VAL A 68 6.65 -25.46 -14.19
N LEU A 69 7.52 -25.45 -13.17
CA LEU A 69 7.50 -26.45 -12.11
C LEU A 69 6.16 -26.49 -11.37
N GLY A 70 5.61 -25.32 -11.00
CA GLY A 70 4.32 -25.22 -10.35
C GLY A 70 3.17 -25.76 -11.19
N VAL A 71 3.17 -25.46 -12.49
CA VAL A 71 2.18 -25.99 -13.45
C VAL A 71 2.30 -27.51 -13.55
N VAL A 72 3.51 -28.04 -13.70
CA VAL A 72 3.76 -29.49 -13.76
C VAL A 72 3.26 -30.18 -12.50
N LEU A 73 3.60 -29.67 -11.32
CA LEU A 73 3.14 -30.23 -10.04
C LEU A 73 1.61 -30.22 -9.93
N THR A 74 0.97 -29.12 -10.33
CA THR A 74 -0.49 -29.00 -10.32
C THR A 74 -1.14 -30.04 -11.23
N VAL A 75 -0.63 -30.21 -12.45
CA VAL A 75 -1.13 -31.22 -13.40
C VAL A 75 -0.95 -32.63 -12.85
N VAL A 76 0.20 -32.95 -12.26
CA VAL A 76 0.46 -34.25 -11.63
C VAL A 76 -0.55 -34.52 -10.51
N VAL A 77 -0.77 -33.56 -9.62
CA VAL A 77 -1.75 -33.69 -8.54
C VAL A 77 -3.16 -33.90 -9.08
N LEU A 78 -3.57 -33.18 -10.13
CA LEU A 78 -4.89 -33.33 -10.73
C LEU A 78 -5.10 -34.71 -11.38
N LEU A 79 -4.07 -35.26 -12.01
CA LEU A 79 -4.15 -36.53 -12.73
C LEU A 79 -4.02 -37.76 -11.81
N PHE A 80 -3.30 -37.64 -10.70
CA PHE A 80 -2.93 -38.78 -9.86
C PHE A 80 -3.34 -38.64 -8.38
N GLY A 81 -3.98 -37.54 -7.98
CA GLY A 81 -4.29 -37.21 -6.59
C GLY A 81 -5.69 -37.61 -6.09
N PHE A 82 -6.42 -38.47 -6.79
CA PHE A 82 -7.74 -38.98 -6.41
C PHE A 82 -7.71 -40.46 -6.01
#